data_AF-A0A840MYJ0-F1
#
_entry.id   AF-A0A840MYJ0-F1
#
_cell.length_a   1.000
_cell.length_b   1.000
_cell.length_c   1.000
_cell.angle_alpha   90.00
_cell.angle_beta   90.00
_cell.angle_gamma   90.00
#
_symmetry.space_group_name_H-M   'P 1'
#
loop_
_entity.id
_entity.type
_entity.pdbx_description
1 polymer ?
#
loop_
_entity_poly.entity_id
_entity_poly.type
_entity_poly.pdbx_seq_one_letter_code
_entity_poly.pdbx_strand_id
1 'polypeptide(L)'
;MSKLKLGALPDDKPIKLTIELPASVHRDLLAYAEVLTRDTGQSADPIKLIAPMLARFMATDRAFRKVRKTVPFAADQSPRS
;
A
#
# COMPACT_ATOMS: atom_id res chain seq x y z
N MET A 1 -15.59 1.96 -18.21
CA MET A 1 -14.62 0.93 -17.80
C MET A 1 -13.64 1.56 -16.81
N SER A 2 -13.85 1.36 -15.51
CA SER A 2 -13.03 1.96 -14.45
C SER A 2 -11.74 1.16 -14.25
N LYS A 3 -10.63 1.69 -14.77
CA LYS A 3 -9.29 1.11 -14.61
C LYS A 3 -8.86 1.15 -13.14
N LEU A 4 -8.41 0.01 -12.60
CA LEU A 4 -7.92 -0.07 -11.23
C LEU A 4 -6.68 0.82 -11.05
N LYS A 5 -6.60 1.49 -9.90
CA LYS A 5 -5.60 2.56 -9.62
C LYS A 5 -4.26 2.04 -9.11
N LEU A 6 -4.04 0.72 -9.11
CA LEU A 6 -2.81 0.09 -8.62
C LEU A 6 -1.87 -0.18 -9.81
N GLY A 7 -0.69 0.46 -9.79
CA GLY A 7 0.39 0.21 -10.75
C GLY A 7 1.40 -0.82 -10.22
N ALA A 8 2.49 -1.05 -10.96
CA ALA A 8 3.55 -1.99 -10.59
C ALA A 8 4.10 -1.75 -9.17
N LEU A 9 4.41 -2.84 -8.47
CA LEU A 9 4.81 -2.85 -7.06
C LEU A 9 6.29 -2.45 -6.91
N PRO A 10 6.63 -1.49 -6.01
CA PRO A 10 8.02 -1.13 -5.74
C PRO A 10 8.75 -2.17 -4.88
N ASP A 11 10.05 -2.30 -5.11
CA ASP A 11 10.96 -3.25 -4.43
C ASP A 11 11.83 -2.49 -3.40
N ASP A 12 11.27 -2.26 -2.22
CA ASP A 12 11.92 -1.55 -1.09
C ASP A 12 12.31 -2.53 0.03
N LYS A 13 13.31 -2.17 0.86
CA LYS A 13 13.72 -2.96 2.05
C LYS A 13 12.51 -3.18 2.98
N PRO A 14 11.98 -4.41 3.11
CA PRO A 14 10.72 -4.63 3.81
C PRO A 14 10.91 -4.63 5.33
N ILE A 15 10.03 -3.93 6.05
CA ILE A 15 9.86 -4.09 7.50
C ILE A 15 8.72 -5.08 7.72
N LYS A 16 8.98 -6.15 8.49
CA LYS A 16 7.94 -7.13 8.84
C LYS A 16 7.01 -6.55 9.90
N LEU A 17 5.71 -6.61 9.62
CA LEU A 17 4.65 -6.24 10.55
C LEU A 17 3.71 -7.44 10.74
N THR A 18 3.32 -7.68 11.99
CA THR A 18 2.17 -8.54 12.31
C THR A 18 0.95 -7.64 12.41
N ILE A 19 -0.10 -7.95 11.64
CA ILE A 19 -1.32 -7.14 11.59
C ILE A 19 -2.54 -8.02 11.81
N GLU A 20 -3.56 -7.47 12.46
CA GLU A 20 -4.89 -8.07 12.55
C GLU A 20 -5.84 -7.30 11.66
N LEU A 21 -6.63 -8.00 10.86
CA LEU A 21 -7.62 -7.42 9.96
C LEU A 21 -9.02 -7.94 10.30
N PRO A 22 -10.05 -7.08 10.25
CA PRO A 22 -11.43 -7.56 10.28
C PRO A 22 -11.68 -8.57 9.17
N ALA A 23 -12.49 -9.60 9.45
CA ALA A 23 -12.79 -10.66 8.47
C ALA A 23 -13.44 -10.14 7.18
N SER A 24 -14.23 -9.06 7.27
CA SER A 24 -14.78 -8.37 6.09
C SER A 24 -13.68 -7.83 5.18
N VAL A 25 -12.72 -7.11 5.75
CA VAL A 25 -11.60 -6.52 5.00
C VAL A 25 -10.74 -7.60 4.34
N HIS A 26 -10.48 -8.72 5.03
CA HIS A 26 -9.74 -9.83 4.43
C HIS A 26 -10.48 -10.44 3.22
N ARG A 27 -11.81 -10.62 3.30
CA ARG A 27 -12.61 -11.11 2.17
C ARG A 27 -12.58 -10.15 0.98
N ASP A 28 -12.69 -8.85 1.24
CA ASP A 28 -12.63 -7.83 0.20
C ASP A 28 -11.25 -7.78 -0.47
N LEU A 29 -10.19 -7.99 0.31
CA LEU A 29 -8.81 -8.05 -0.20
C LEU A 29 -8.59 -9.26 -1.13
N LEU A 30 -9.14 -10.43 -0.78
CA LEU A 30 -9.13 -11.61 -1.64
C LEU A 30 -9.87 -11.35 -2.96
N ALA A 31 -11.08 -10.79 -2.89
CA ALA A 31 -11.87 -10.47 -4.06
C ALA A 31 -11.16 -9.43 -4.96
N TYR A 32 -10.51 -8.43 -4.36
CA TYR A 32 -9.73 -7.44 -5.10
C TYR A 32 -8.55 -8.09 -5.84
N ALA A 33 -7.82 -8.99 -5.18
CA ALA A 33 -6.69 -9.70 -5.79
C ALA A 33 -7.14 -10.56 -6.99
N GLU A 34 -8.31 -11.20 -6.88
CA GLU A 34 -8.89 -11.97 -7.99
C GLU A 34 -9.24 -11.08 -9.19
N VAL A 35 -9.91 -9.94 -8.95
CA VAL A 35 -10.23 -8.99 -10.02
C VAL A 35 -8.96 -8.44 -10.67
N LEU A 36 -7.94 -8.09 -9.87
CA LEU A 36 -6.67 -7.59 -10.39
C LEU A 36 -5.93 -8.66 -11.22
N THR A 37 -5.98 -9.92 -10.79
CA THR A 37 -5.39 -11.04 -11.54
C THR A 37 -6.06 -11.21 -12.89
N ARG A 38 -7.39 -11.12 -12.93
CA ARG A 38 -8.15 -11.18 -14.18
C ARG A 38 -7.85 -10.01 -15.12
N ASP A 39 -7.66 -8.80 -14.58
CA ASP A 39 -7.41 -7.59 -15.37
C ASP A 39 -5.97 -7.52 -15.92
N THR A 40 -5.00 -7.98 -15.13
CA THR A 40 -3.56 -7.90 -15.49
C THR A 40 -2.98 -9.19 -16.08
N GLY A 41 -3.69 -10.31 -15.94
CA GLY A 41 -3.18 -11.64 -16.27
C GLY A 41 -2.08 -12.15 -15.33
N GLN A 42 -1.73 -11.38 -14.28
CA GLN A 42 -0.68 -11.71 -13.32
C GLN A 42 -1.29 -12.06 -11.98
N SER A 43 -0.89 -13.20 -11.40
CA SER A 43 -1.36 -13.61 -10.08
C SER A 43 -1.00 -12.55 -9.02
N ALA A 44 -2.02 -11.97 -8.40
CA ALA A 44 -1.87 -11.02 -7.31
C ALA A 44 -2.00 -11.73 -5.96
N ASP A 45 -0.96 -11.63 -5.13
CA ASP A 45 -1.01 -12.07 -3.74
C ASP A 45 -1.72 -11.00 -2.88
N PRO A 46 -2.87 -11.30 -2.25
CA PRO A 46 -3.63 -10.37 -1.41
C PRO A 46 -2.77 -9.66 -0.36
N ILE A 47 -1.83 -10.36 0.27
CA ILE A 47 -0.97 -9.80 1.33
C ILE A 47 -0.02 -8.76 0.74
N LYS A 48 0.52 -9.02 -0.45
CA LYS A 48 1.42 -8.09 -1.16
C LYS A 48 0.70 -6.83 -1.65
N LEU A 49 -0.64 -6.80 -1.66
CA LEU A 49 -1.41 -5.61 -2.01
C LEU A 49 -1.52 -4.61 -0.85
N ILE A 50 -1.31 -5.03 0.40
CA ILE A 50 -1.52 -4.17 1.57
C ILE A 50 -0.58 -2.96 1.54
N ALA A 51 0.73 -3.21 1.40
CA ALA A 51 1.74 -2.15 1.36
C ALA A 51 1.49 -1.11 0.23
N PRO A 52 1.32 -1.49 -1.05
CA PRO A 52 1.10 -0.53 -2.12
C PRO A 52 -0.27 0.17 -2.03
N MET A 53 -1.31 -0.48 -1.49
CA MET A 53 -2.60 0.18 -1.22
C MET A 53 -2.46 1.27 -0.16
N LEU A 54 -1.77 0.99 0.95
CA LEU A 54 -1.50 1.97 2.00
C LEU A 54 -0.64 3.13 1.49
N ALA A 55 0.41 2.82 0.72
CA ALA A 55 1.26 3.83 0.10
C ALA A 55 0.44 4.74 -0.84
N ARG A 56 -0.44 4.14 -1.66
CA ARG A 56 -1.33 4.88 -2.57
C ARG A 56 -2.29 5.77 -1.79
N PHE A 57 -2.92 5.25 -0.74
CA PHE A 57 -3.81 6.00 0.14
C PHE A 57 -3.11 7.23 0.71
N MET A 58 -1.97 7.04 1.39
CA MET A 58 -1.15 8.12 1.97
C MET A 58 -0.68 9.14 0.92
N ALA A 59 -0.33 8.68 -0.29
CA ALA A 59 0.07 9.55 -1.39
C ALA A 59 -1.09 10.38 -1.97
N THR A 60 -2.34 9.93 -1.82
CA THR A 60 -3.53 10.64 -2.34
C THR A 60 -4.23 11.53 -1.33
N ASP A 61 -4.07 11.25 -0.03
CA ASP A 61 -4.68 12.06 1.02
C ASP A 61 -4.00 13.43 1.11
N ARG A 62 -4.70 14.48 0.64
CA ARG A 62 -4.19 15.86 0.65
C ARG A 62 -4.03 16.41 2.06
N ALA A 63 -4.91 16.05 2.99
CA ALA A 63 -4.85 16.53 4.37
C ALA A 63 -3.61 15.94 5.06
N PHE A 64 -3.41 14.63 4.91
CA PHE A 64 -2.20 13.95 5.38
C PHE A 64 -0.92 14.57 4.80
N ARG A 65 -0.89 14.81 3.48
CA ARG A 65 0.28 15.42 2.81
C ARG A 65 0.59 16.84 3.29
N LYS A 66 -0.40 17.62 3.72
CA LYS A 66 -0.18 18.95 4.30
C LYS A 66 0.48 18.83 5.67
N VAL A 67 -0.07 18.00 6.56
CA VAL A 67 0.44 17.81 7.93
C VAL A 67 1.85 17.21 7.92
N ARG A 68 2.14 16.26 7.03
CA ARG A 68 3.48 15.65 6.93
C ARG A 68 4.58 16.64 6.52
N LYS A 69 4.24 17.78 5.91
CA LYS A 69 5.23 18.83 5.61
C LYS A 69 5.54 19.69 6.83
N THR A 70 4.60 19.82 7.76
CA THR A 70 4.73 20.66 8.96
C THR A 70 5.22 19.88 10.17
N VAL A 71 5.04 18.55 10.17
CA VAL A 71 5.60 17.64 11.16
C VAL A 71 6.75 16.89 10.48
N PRO A 72 8.02 17.21 10.75
CA PRO A 72 9.12 16.41 10.25
C PRO A 72 9.03 15.04 10.93
N PHE A 73 8.47 14.07 10.22
CA PHE A 73 8.70 12.68 10.58
C PHE A 73 10.20 12.47 10.40
N ALA A 74 10.92 12.18 11.48
CA ALA A 74 12.37 12.00 11.52
C ALA A 74 12.78 10.77 10.70
N ALA A 75 12.68 10.87 9.38
CA ALA A 75 13.11 9.85 8.43
C ALA A 75 14.56 10.05 7.98
N ASP A 76 15.23 11.12 8.45
CA ASP A 76 16.66 11.32 8.29
C ASP A 76 17.36 11.12 9.64
N GLN A 77 17.45 9.86 10.06
CA GLN A 77 18.44 9.41 11.03
C GLN A 77 19.37 8.41 10.34
N SER A 78 20.03 8.84 9.26
CA SER A 78 21.31 8.22 8.90
C SER A 78 22.39 8.88 9.76
N PRO A 79 23.13 8.14 10.61
CA PRO A 79 24.33 8.69 11.21
C PRO A 79 25.29 8.98 10.06
N ARG A 80 25.59 10.25 9.83
CA ARG A 80 26.81 10.63 9.11
C ARG A 80 27.98 10.17 9.97
N SER A 81 28.63 9.10 9.55
CA SER A 81 29.96 8.68 10.02
C SER A 81 30.76 8.25 8.81
#